data_AF-A0A2K6N2U8-F1
#
_entry.id   AF-A0A2K6N2U8-F1
#
_cell.length_a   1.000
_cell.length_b   1.000
_cell.length_c   1.000
_cell.angle_alpha   90.00
_cell.angle_beta   90.00
_cell.angle_gamma   90.00
#
_symmetry.space_group_name_H-M   'P 1'
#
loop_
_entity.id
_entity.type
_entity.pdbx_description
1 polymer ?
#
loop_
_entity_poly.entity_id
_entity_poly.type
_entity_poly.pdbx_seq_one_letter_code
_entity_poly.pdbx_strand_id
1 'polypeptide(L)'
;MSAAPLVGYSSSGSEDESEDGRQTRPEDGSHRRGQSPLPRQRFPVPDSVLNMFPGTEEGPEDDSTKHGGRVRTFPHERGNWATHVYVPYEAKEEFLDLLDVLLPHAQTYVPRLVRMEAFHLSLSQSVVLRHHWILPFVQALKARMASFQRYQKPPKVA
;
A
#
# COMPACT_ATOMS: atom_id res chain seq x y z
N MET A 1 40.87 -7.69 29.07
CA MET A 1 39.41 -7.89 29.28
C MET A 1 38.79 -8.05 27.90
N SER A 2 38.18 -9.21 27.69
CA SER A 2 37.99 -9.86 26.37
C SER A 2 36.76 -9.32 25.63
N ALA A 3 36.88 -9.16 24.32
CA ALA A 3 35.80 -8.84 23.39
C ALA A 3 34.80 -10.01 23.29
N ALA A 4 33.51 -9.69 23.29
CA ALA A 4 32.43 -10.65 23.07
C ALA A 4 32.31 -10.99 21.57
N PRO A 5 32.18 -12.27 21.18
CA PRO A 5 32.01 -12.62 19.78
C PRO A 5 30.54 -12.54 19.34
N LEU A 6 30.39 -12.21 18.06
CA LEU A 6 29.16 -12.11 17.29
C LEU A 6 28.34 -13.40 17.31
N VAL A 7 27.01 -13.25 17.45
CA VAL A 7 26.03 -14.33 17.31
C VAL A 7 25.97 -14.75 15.84
N GLY A 8 26.45 -15.95 15.54
CA GLY A 8 26.28 -16.62 14.25
C GLY A 8 24.91 -17.28 14.17
N TYR A 9 24.11 -16.86 13.19
CA TYR A 9 22.89 -17.57 12.79
C TYR A 9 23.29 -18.66 11.79
N SER A 10 23.14 -19.93 12.18
CA SER A 10 23.19 -21.04 11.22
C SER A 10 21.77 -21.37 10.79
N SER A 11 21.43 -20.96 9.57
CA SER A 11 20.22 -21.39 8.85
C SER A 11 20.30 -22.90 8.63
N SER A 12 19.32 -23.65 9.14
CA SER A 12 19.10 -25.03 8.77
C SER A 12 17.76 -25.11 8.03
N GLY A 13 17.85 -25.04 6.70
CA GLY A 13 16.76 -25.44 5.81
C GLY A 13 16.82 -26.95 5.65
N SER A 14 15.79 -27.63 6.12
CA SER A 14 15.59 -29.06 5.89
C SER A 14 14.55 -29.24 4.79
N GLU A 15 15.01 -29.75 3.65
CA GLU A 15 14.19 -30.28 2.56
C GLU A 15 13.79 -31.72 2.95
N ASP A 16 12.49 -32.02 2.91
CA ASP A 16 11.92 -33.33 3.25
C ASP A 16 11.78 -34.16 1.97
N GLU A 17 12.66 -35.15 1.81
CA GLU A 17 12.68 -36.10 0.71
C GLU A 17 11.81 -37.32 1.06
N SER A 18 10.92 -37.67 0.13
CA SER A 18 9.92 -38.74 0.21
C SER A 18 10.50 -40.16 0.41
N GLU A 19 9.91 -40.91 1.34
CA GLU A 19 10.24 -42.31 1.65
C GLU A 19 9.53 -43.33 0.72
N ASP A 20 10.29 -44.27 0.16
CA ASP A 20 9.83 -45.57 -0.34
C ASP A 20 10.70 -46.69 0.26
N GLY A 21 10.12 -47.87 0.56
CA GLY A 21 10.87 -49.10 0.79
C GLY A 21 10.63 -49.89 2.09
N ARG A 22 9.76 -50.90 1.99
CA ARG A 22 9.48 -52.04 2.91
C ARG A 22 10.70 -52.72 3.56
N GLN A 23 10.54 -53.19 4.82
CA GLN A 23 10.70 -54.62 5.18
C GLN A 23 10.26 -54.99 6.62
N THR A 24 9.59 -56.14 6.72
CA THR A 24 8.97 -56.82 7.87
C THR A 24 9.88 -57.85 8.55
N ARG A 25 9.74 -58.10 9.88
CA ARG A 25 9.71 -59.41 10.63
C ARG A 25 10.22 -59.28 12.11
N PRO A 26 9.98 -60.25 13.04
CA PRO A 26 8.83 -60.28 13.95
C PRO A 26 9.20 -60.41 15.46
N GLU A 27 8.16 -60.53 16.27
CA GLU A 27 8.02 -60.57 17.74
C GLU A 27 8.87 -61.61 18.50
N ASP A 28 9.25 -61.29 19.76
CA ASP A 28 8.88 -62.06 20.98
C ASP A 28 9.28 -61.29 22.28
N GLY A 29 8.52 -61.47 23.37
CA GLY A 29 9.00 -61.27 24.74
C GLY A 29 8.35 -60.16 25.58
N SER A 30 7.41 -60.56 26.44
CA SER A 30 6.62 -59.74 27.37
C SER A 30 7.39 -58.93 28.43
N HIS A 31 6.90 -57.74 28.80
CA HIS A 31 6.32 -57.44 30.13
C HIS A 31 5.96 -55.95 30.34
N ARG A 32 4.64 -55.74 30.54
CA ARG A 32 3.97 -54.82 31.49
C ARG A 32 4.18 -53.29 31.40
N ARG A 33 3.01 -52.66 31.16
CA ARG A 33 2.40 -51.54 31.91
C ARG A 33 2.68 -50.13 31.41
N GLY A 34 1.80 -49.69 30.51
CA GLY A 34 1.04 -48.44 30.61
C GLY A 34 1.85 -47.15 30.66
N GLN A 35 2.15 -46.59 29.49
CA GLN A 35 2.38 -45.15 29.37
C GLN A 35 1.30 -44.59 28.44
N SER A 36 0.27 -44.00 29.04
CA SER A 36 -0.65 -43.10 28.33
C SER A 36 0.18 -41.98 27.69
N PRO A 37 -0.08 -41.56 26.43
CA PRO A 37 0.54 -40.36 25.90
C PRO A 37 0.18 -39.20 26.82
N LEU A 38 1.17 -38.54 27.41
CA LEU A 38 0.94 -37.34 28.20
C LEU A 38 0.12 -36.37 27.32
N PRO A 39 -1.00 -35.83 27.81
CA PRO A 39 -1.77 -34.89 27.03
C PRO A 39 -0.84 -33.75 26.66
N ARG A 40 -0.70 -33.45 25.35
CA ARG A 40 0.03 -32.28 24.86
C ARG A 40 -0.58 -31.07 25.55
N GLN A 41 0.06 -30.61 26.62
CA GLN A 41 -0.37 -29.46 27.39
C GLN A 41 -0.17 -28.24 26.49
N ARG A 42 -1.19 -27.91 25.71
CA ARG A 42 -1.24 -26.66 24.98
C ARG A 42 -1.44 -25.58 26.03
N PHE A 43 -0.37 -24.84 26.32
CA PHE A 43 -0.50 -23.64 27.14
C PHE A 43 -1.46 -22.67 26.43
N PRO A 44 -2.38 -22.02 27.17
CA PRO A 44 -3.21 -20.98 26.59
C PRO A 44 -2.29 -19.90 26.03
N VAL A 45 -2.63 -19.40 24.84
CA VAL A 45 -1.91 -18.27 24.25
C VAL A 45 -2.03 -17.09 25.22
N PRO A 46 -0.91 -16.46 25.65
CA PRO A 46 -0.96 -15.34 26.58
C PRO A 46 -1.85 -14.21 26.06
N ASP A 47 -2.57 -13.54 26.97
CA ASP A 47 -3.43 -12.41 26.63
C ASP A 47 -2.65 -11.29 25.91
N SER A 48 -1.36 -11.14 26.20
CA SER A 48 -0.48 -10.21 25.50
C SER A 48 -0.34 -10.51 24.00
N VAL A 49 -0.37 -11.79 23.61
CA VAL A 49 -0.31 -12.23 22.21
C VAL A 49 -1.68 -12.16 21.56
N LEU A 50 -2.75 -12.45 22.30
CA LEU A 50 -4.12 -12.27 21.82
C LEU A 50 -4.47 -10.80 21.57
N ASN A 51 -3.94 -9.90 22.40
CA ASN A 51 -4.14 -8.46 22.31
C ASN A 51 -3.10 -7.73 21.43
N MET A 52 -2.13 -8.44 20.84
CA MET A 52 -1.19 -7.85 19.87
C MET A 52 -1.88 -7.49 18.55
N PHE A 53 -3.00 -8.14 18.24
CA PHE A 53 -3.78 -7.92 17.04
C PHE A 53 -5.24 -7.66 17.42
N PRO A 54 -5.54 -6.50 18.06
CA PRO A 54 -6.93 -6.10 18.26
C PRO A 54 -7.61 -6.15 16.89
N GLY A 55 -8.66 -6.97 16.80
CA GLY A 55 -9.15 -7.53 15.55
C GLY A 55 -9.34 -6.46 14.49
N THR A 56 -8.68 -6.61 13.35
CA THR A 56 -8.75 -5.82 12.11
C THR A 56 -9.76 -4.66 12.16
N GLU A 57 -9.46 -3.65 12.97
CA GLU A 57 -10.34 -2.48 13.05
C GLU A 57 -10.07 -1.65 11.81
N GLU A 58 -11.15 -1.24 11.16
CA GLU A 58 -11.15 -0.28 10.06
C GLU A 58 -10.13 0.82 10.38
N GLY A 59 -9.17 1.02 9.48
CA GLY A 59 -8.11 2.00 9.69
C GLY A 59 -8.68 3.38 10.04
N PRO A 60 -7.89 4.27 10.67
CA PRO A 60 -8.37 5.55 11.19
C PRO A 60 -9.29 6.26 10.19
N GLU A 61 -10.48 6.67 10.64
CA GLU A 61 -11.49 7.32 9.81
C GLU A 61 -10.92 8.60 9.18
N ASP A 62 -11.18 8.80 7.88
CA ASP A 62 -10.64 9.91 7.10
C ASP A 62 -11.38 11.21 7.43
N ASP A 63 -10.75 12.07 8.22
CA ASP A 63 -11.29 13.39 8.55
C ASP A 63 -11.17 14.36 7.35
N SER A 64 -12.22 14.43 6.55
CA SER A 64 -12.29 15.28 5.35
C SER A 64 -12.08 16.78 5.64
N THR A 65 -12.26 17.25 6.88
CA THR A 65 -12.01 18.67 7.22
C THR A 65 -10.54 19.03 7.09
N LYS A 66 -9.62 18.07 7.33
CA LYS A 66 -8.17 18.23 7.11
C LYS A 66 -7.79 18.31 5.63
N HIS A 67 -8.75 18.05 4.73
CA HIS A 67 -8.55 17.99 3.29
C HIS A 67 -9.42 19.00 2.54
N GLY A 68 -9.91 20.05 3.23
CA GLY A 68 -10.76 21.08 2.62
C GLY A 68 -12.10 20.52 2.15
N GLY A 69 -12.64 19.51 2.86
CA GLY A 69 -13.88 18.82 2.53
C GLY A 69 -13.76 17.78 1.43
N ARG A 70 -12.55 17.49 0.93
CA ARG A 70 -12.33 16.45 -0.08
C ARG A 70 -12.39 15.07 0.60
N VAL A 71 -13.09 14.15 -0.04
CA VAL A 71 -13.22 12.75 0.41
C VAL A 71 -12.31 11.88 -0.43
N ARG A 72 -11.51 11.03 0.22
CA ARG A 72 -10.67 10.06 -0.49
C ARG A 72 -11.54 8.94 -1.08
N THR A 73 -11.20 8.52 -2.29
CA THR A 73 -11.91 7.41 -2.96
C THR A 73 -11.57 6.05 -2.36
N PHE A 74 -10.42 5.95 -1.67
CA PHE A 74 -9.98 4.74 -0.98
C PHE A 74 -9.25 5.09 0.33
N PRO A 75 -9.39 4.25 1.38
CA PRO A 75 -8.69 4.44 2.64
C PRO A 75 -7.17 4.33 2.47
N HIS A 76 -6.41 4.95 3.37
CA HIS A 76 -4.96 4.79 3.34
C HIS A 76 -4.56 3.44 3.94
N GLU A 77 -3.76 2.68 3.19
CA GLU A 77 -3.11 1.47 3.67
C GLU A 77 -1.58 1.64 3.59
N ARG A 78 -0.86 1.12 4.59
CA ARG A 78 0.60 1.21 4.61
C ARG A 78 1.18 0.51 3.38
N GLY A 79 2.03 1.23 2.64
CA GLY A 79 2.64 0.71 1.41
C GLY A 79 1.81 0.91 0.15
N ASN A 80 0.57 1.40 0.27
CA ASN A 80 -0.27 1.80 -0.85
C ASN A 80 -0.22 3.32 -1.04
N TRP A 81 0.04 3.75 -2.28
CA TRP A 81 0.20 5.14 -2.67
C TRP A 81 -0.89 5.56 -3.65
N ALA A 82 -1.55 6.69 -3.36
CA ALA A 82 -2.43 7.31 -4.32
C ALA A 82 -1.62 7.85 -5.50
N THR A 83 -1.93 7.37 -6.70
CA THR A 83 -1.20 7.67 -7.92
C THR A 83 -2.15 8.22 -8.98
N HIS A 84 -1.76 9.32 -9.60
CA HIS A 84 -2.55 10.00 -10.62
C HIS A 84 -1.62 10.57 -11.69
N VAL A 85 -1.96 10.36 -12.96
CA VAL A 85 -1.18 10.85 -14.11
C VAL A 85 -1.90 12.05 -14.70
N TYR A 86 -1.16 13.14 -14.92
CA TYR A 86 -1.71 14.38 -15.44
C TYR A 86 -0.68 15.17 -16.26
N VAL A 87 -1.17 16.12 -17.07
CA VAL A 87 -0.35 17.16 -17.70
C VAL A 87 -0.46 18.43 -16.87
N PRO A 88 0.65 18.98 -16.34
CA PRO A 88 0.60 20.22 -15.56
C PRO A 88 0.21 21.41 -16.46
N TYR A 89 -0.64 22.29 -15.94
CA TYR A 89 -0.94 23.57 -16.54
C TYR A 89 -0.29 24.69 -15.72
N GLU A 90 0.66 25.38 -16.33
CA GLU A 90 1.28 26.57 -15.76
C GLU A 90 0.32 27.75 -15.94
N ALA A 91 -0.38 28.10 -14.87
CA ALA A 91 -1.32 29.20 -14.84
C ALA A 91 -0.56 30.54 -14.92
N LYS A 92 -0.76 31.25 -16.02
CA LYS A 92 -0.25 32.62 -16.19
C LYS A 92 -1.12 33.62 -15.42
N GLU A 93 -0.58 34.80 -15.13
CA GLU A 93 -1.29 35.91 -14.49
C GLU A 93 -2.65 36.18 -15.16
N GLU A 94 -2.72 36.26 -16.50
CA GLU A 94 -3.97 36.47 -17.24
C GLU A 94 -5.07 35.45 -16.91
N PHE A 95 -4.68 34.18 -16.70
CA PHE A 95 -5.62 33.12 -16.31
C PHE A 95 -6.02 33.25 -14.84
N LEU A 96 -5.08 33.64 -13.98
CA LEU A 96 -5.33 33.87 -12.57
C LEU A 96 -6.27 35.07 -12.35
N ASP A 97 -6.06 36.17 -13.07
CA ASP A 97 -6.92 37.35 -13.10
C ASP A 97 -8.34 36.99 -13.54
N LEU A 98 -8.47 36.18 -14.60
CA LEU A 98 -9.76 35.66 -15.04
C LEU A 98 -10.44 34.84 -13.94
N LEU A 99 -9.67 33.96 -13.27
CA LEU A 99 -10.20 33.15 -12.18
C LEU A 99 -10.65 34.00 -10.99
N ASP A 100 -9.98 35.13 -10.73
CA ASP A 100 -10.34 36.11 -9.70
C ASP A 100 -11.63 36.88 -10.01
N VAL A 101 -12.06 36.91 -11.27
CA VAL A 101 -13.41 37.38 -11.64
C VAL A 101 -14.44 36.26 -11.57
N LEU A 102 -14.10 35.07 -12.06
CA LEU A 102 -15.04 33.95 -12.18
C LEU A 102 -15.41 33.33 -10.84
N LEU A 103 -14.44 33.15 -9.94
CA LEU A 103 -14.67 32.46 -8.67
C LEU A 103 -15.64 33.22 -7.75
N PRO A 104 -15.48 34.54 -7.50
CA PRO A 104 -16.45 35.28 -6.70
C PRO A 104 -17.85 35.24 -7.29
N HIS A 105 -17.96 35.32 -8.63
CA HIS A 105 -19.26 35.20 -9.30
C HIS A 105 -19.88 33.82 -9.06
N ALA A 106 -19.12 32.73 -9.23
CA ALA A 106 -19.60 31.38 -8.97
C ALA A 106 -19.98 31.16 -7.49
N GLN A 107 -19.24 31.80 -6.56
CA GLN A 107 -19.52 31.74 -5.12
C GLN A 107 -20.85 32.39 -4.73
N THR A 108 -21.42 33.28 -5.55
CA THR A 108 -22.79 33.79 -5.32
C THR A 108 -23.84 32.68 -5.40
N TYR A 109 -23.57 31.62 -6.18
CA TYR A 109 -24.43 30.44 -6.29
C TYR A 109 -23.98 29.29 -5.39
N VAL A 110 -22.67 29.11 -5.24
CA VAL A 110 -22.07 28.03 -4.43
C VAL A 110 -20.98 28.60 -3.52
N PRO A 111 -21.33 29.11 -2.32
CA PRO A 111 -20.39 29.84 -1.45
C PRO A 111 -19.17 29.03 -0.99
N ARG A 112 -19.28 27.71 -0.98
CA ARG A 112 -18.22 26.79 -0.52
C ARG A 112 -17.11 26.53 -1.55
N LEU A 113 -17.18 27.12 -2.75
CA LEU A 113 -16.13 26.95 -3.75
C LEU A 113 -14.80 27.55 -3.26
N VAL A 114 -13.71 26.83 -3.50
CA VAL A 114 -12.36 27.23 -3.08
C VAL A 114 -11.44 27.24 -4.29
N ARG A 115 -10.60 28.28 -4.41
CA ARG A 115 -9.57 28.39 -5.46
C ARG A 115 -8.54 27.27 -5.31
N MET A 116 -8.18 26.62 -6.41
CA MET A 116 -7.06 25.66 -6.41
C MET A 116 -5.74 26.38 -6.65
N GLU A 117 -4.68 25.89 -6.00
CA GLU A 117 -3.32 26.45 -6.13
C GLU A 117 -2.59 25.95 -7.38
N ALA A 118 -2.93 24.75 -7.86
CA ALA A 118 -2.30 24.11 -9.01
C ALA A 118 -3.34 23.55 -9.97
N PHE A 119 -3.05 23.64 -11.26
CA PHE A 119 -3.94 23.28 -12.35
C PHE A 119 -3.32 22.21 -13.23
N HIS A 120 -4.15 21.30 -13.71
CA HIS A 120 -3.69 20.20 -14.55
C HIS A 120 -4.83 19.61 -15.36
N LEU A 121 -4.46 18.84 -16.39
CA LEU A 121 -5.39 17.98 -17.14
C LEU A 121 -5.12 16.53 -16.75
N SER A 122 -6.09 15.88 -16.12
CA SER A 122 -6.03 14.47 -15.75
C SER A 122 -5.95 13.56 -16.97
N LEU A 123 -5.04 12.59 -16.93
CA LEU A 123 -4.91 11.51 -17.91
C LEU A 123 -5.29 10.13 -17.32
N SER A 124 -5.44 10.04 -16.00
CA SER A 124 -5.91 8.85 -15.31
C SER A 124 -6.89 9.21 -14.20
N GLN A 125 -7.54 8.20 -13.63
CA GLN A 125 -8.15 8.32 -12.31
C GLN A 125 -7.06 8.28 -11.21
N SER A 126 -7.44 8.60 -9.97
CA SER A 126 -6.60 8.32 -8.80
C SER A 126 -6.68 6.83 -8.47
N VAL A 127 -5.56 6.13 -8.59
CA VAL A 127 -5.46 4.68 -8.39
C VAL A 127 -4.47 4.35 -7.27
N VAL A 128 -4.63 3.18 -6.66
CA VAL A 128 -3.67 2.67 -5.68
C VAL A 128 -2.50 2.01 -6.40
N LEU A 129 -1.28 2.42 -6.05
CA LEU A 129 -0.05 1.78 -6.48
C LEU A 129 0.77 1.34 -5.27
N ARG A 130 1.24 0.09 -5.28
CA ARG A 130 2.13 -0.40 -4.22
C ARG A 130 3.48 0.29 -4.31
N HIS A 131 4.08 0.61 -3.17
CA HIS A 131 5.36 1.31 -3.08
C HIS A 131 6.45 0.73 -3.99
N HIS A 132 6.60 -0.60 -3.99
CA HIS A 132 7.60 -1.30 -4.78
C HIS A 132 7.41 -1.17 -6.31
N TRP A 133 6.22 -0.75 -6.77
CA TRP A 133 5.91 -0.56 -8.18
C TRP A 133 6.02 0.90 -8.64
N ILE A 134 6.23 1.86 -7.73
CA ILE A 134 6.32 3.29 -8.09
C ILE A 134 7.43 3.52 -9.11
N LEU A 135 8.65 3.04 -8.82
CA LEU A 135 9.78 3.25 -9.72
C LEU A 135 9.59 2.54 -11.08
N PRO A 136 9.26 1.23 -11.15
CA PRO A 136 8.95 0.58 -12.43
C PRO A 136 7.85 1.28 -13.23
N PHE A 137 6.77 1.71 -12.57
CA PHE A 137 5.66 2.42 -13.21
C PHE A 137 6.12 3.74 -13.82
N VAL A 138 6.87 4.55 -13.07
CA VAL A 138 7.40 5.84 -13.56
C VAL A 138 8.31 5.64 -14.77
N GLN A 139 9.20 4.63 -14.75
CA GLN A 139 10.09 4.37 -15.88
C GLN A 139 9.34 3.89 -17.12
N ALA A 140 8.37 2.99 -16.96
CA ALA A 140 7.52 2.54 -18.05
C ALA A 140 6.71 3.71 -18.64
N LEU A 141 6.17 4.59 -17.78
CA LEU A 141 5.45 5.78 -18.23
C LEU A 141 6.37 6.72 -18.99
N LYS A 142 7.57 7.02 -18.48
CA LYS A 142 8.57 7.85 -19.19
C LYS A 142 8.92 7.29 -20.56
N ALA A 143 9.21 5.99 -20.65
CA ALA A 143 9.54 5.34 -21.92
C ALA A 143 8.40 5.46 -22.94
N ARG A 144 7.15 5.26 -22.51
CA ARG A 144 5.97 5.38 -23.38
C ARG A 144 5.67 6.82 -23.79
N MET A 145 5.96 7.78 -22.93
CA MET A 145 5.72 9.21 -23.19
C MET A 145 6.85 9.86 -24.00
N ALA A 146 8.03 9.23 -24.08
CA ALA A 146 9.21 9.81 -24.74
C ALA A 146 9.02 10.14 -26.23
N SER A 147 8.11 9.44 -26.93
CA SER A 147 7.82 9.71 -28.35
C SER A 147 6.87 10.88 -28.57
N PHE A 148 6.20 11.38 -27.53
CA PHE A 148 5.23 12.46 -27.65
C PHE A 148 5.91 13.81 -27.60
N GLN A 149 5.67 14.62 -28.63
CA GLN A 149 6.15 16.00 -28.69
C GLN A 149 5.16 16.95 -28.02
N ARG A 150 5.66 18.11 -27.58
CA ARG A 150 4.80 19.18 -27.08
C ARG A 150 3.80 19.58 -28.15
N TYR A 151 2.51 19.49 -27.82
CA TYR A 151 1.43 19.97 -28.66
C TYR A 151 0.83 21.24 -28.06
N GLN A 152 0.63 22.26 -28.89
CA GLN A 152 -0.18 23.43 -28.56
C GLN A 152 -1.36 23.44 -29.53
N LYS A 153 -2.58 23.53 -29.00
CA LYS A 153 -3.76 23.78 -29.82
C LYS A 153 -3.71 25.27 -30.20
N PRO A 154 -3.48 25.65 -31.47
CA PRO A 154 -3.52 27.05 -31.84
C PRO A 154 -4.93 27.59 -31.57
N PRO A 155 -5.06 28.86 -31.14
CA PRO A 155 -6.37 29.48 -31.02
C PRO A 155 -7.05 29.41 -32.39
N LYS A 156 -8.26 28.84 -32.43
CA LYS A 156 -9.12 29.00 -33.60
C LYS A 156 -9.52 30.47 -33.62
N VAL A 157 -8.92 31.23 -34.52
CA VAL A 157 -9.38 32.59 -34.84
C VAL A 157 -10.77 32.41 -35.46
N ALA A 158 -11.78 32.97 -34.79
CA ALA A 158 -13.14 33.05 -35.30
C ALA A 158 -13.31 34.34 -36.12
#